data_AF-F2SBN4-F1
#
_entry.id   AF-F2SBN4-F1
#
_cell.length_a   1.000
_cell.length_b   1.000
_cell.length_c   1.000
_cell.angle_alpha   90.00
_cell.angle_beta   90.00
_cell.angle_gamma   90.00
#
_symmetry.space_group_name_H-M   'P 1'
#
loop_
_entity.id
_entity.type
_entity.pdbx_description
1 polymer ?
#
loop_
_entity_poly.entity_id
_entity_poly.type
_entity_poly.pdbx_seq_one_letter_code
_entity_poly.pdbx_strand_id
1 'polypeptide(L)'
;MTVFEGLSDFHVVLLAVQLCLNGDILGLPLLKSQFPHTLHLELLFRIVLTFLPEITEPEQYTQVIKHLVNGSPPPDCNLEADIAAIREISEPDARKQVRHLKLLPLRRPHINIDASEPPLIQFLIHRAHRIDTEVGLQLYILELVDPFISSSNALRDWTISVVLPAIRFNYEYHPDNEGALSLELIESLDSRSAVNILLSAVEPHSKGGDVGRDLKGLIGPWMYGHVKSKRRKLDNKKSTTSGADLAEVGWQDVNEWILSTSIRDFHLAIEAVEQWSGPGDINLGDYDGAQDEELSEDTEKRLMSLYAQAGLASIYALSDGGFGLISGAARILSRVADFTGFDDRLHINNAGLHPLSLHIPELERVSRQHLLHNMLLNPSNPLTYPTKQSISFTNAILVSIRILDQYGRWMSPRAAAEMMLLGQADAQFFELRKLIETLNHQHPPPRDWAQVRASLLWLHSWGGSTQLEVPQGLFWRIPLLKLEREIFIAMLTARGKCSLQIIVI
;
A
#
# COMPACT_ATOMS: atom_id res chain seq x y z
N MET A 1 -10.53 61.73 7.66
CA MET A 1 -9.64 61.86 8.84
C MET A 1 -9.15 60.47 9.15
N THR A 2 -7.86 60.22 8.95
CA THR A 2 -7.30 58.86 8.97
C THR A 2 -7.28 58.35 10.41
N VAL A 3 -8.01 57.28 10.66
CA VAL A 3 -8.17 56.61 11.97
C VAL A 3 -6.82 56.17 12.59
N PHE A 4 -5.71 56.29 11.85
CA PHE A 4 -4.37 55.84 12.23
C PHE A 4 -3.33 56.97 12.34
N GLU A 5 -3.75 58.24 12.29
CA GLU A 5 -2.86 59.39 12.52
C GLU A 5 -2.17 59.31 13.90
N GLY A 6 -0.83 59.37 13.90
CA GLY A 6 0.01 59.38 15.12
C GLY A 6 0.54 58.02 15.59
N LEU A 7 0.20 56.90 14.93
CA LEU A 7 0.73 55.59 15.28
C LEU A 7 2.13 55.38 14.66
N SER A 8 3.11 54.97 15.48
CA SER A 8 4.40 54.51 14.99
C SER A 8 4.35 53.05 14.52
N ASP A 9 5.38 52.60 13.79
CA ASP A 9 5.52 51.22 13.31
C ASP A 9 5.33 50.17 14.42
N PHE A 10 5.82 50.46 15.63
CA PHE A 10 5.70 49.55 16.77
C PHE A 10 4.25 49.41 17.25
N HIS A 11 3.49 50.50 17.24
CA HIS A 11 2.07 50.47 17.61
C HIS A 11 1.24 49.68 16.60
N VAL A 12 1.57 49.80 15.32
CA VAL A 12 0.91 49.04 14.24
C VAL A 12 1.14 47.53 14.41
N VAL A 13 2.35 47.11 14.77
CA VAL A 13 2.64 45.69 15.08
C VAL A 13 1.85 45.21 16.30
N LEU A 14 1.79 46.00 17.38
CA LEU A 14 1.01 45.63 18.57
C LEU A 14 -0.49 45.56 18.28
N LEU A 15 -1.01 46.41 17.39
CA LEU A 15 -2.41 46.35 16.95
C LEU A 15 -2.70 45.05 16.22
N ALA A 16 -1.83 44.64 15.30
CA ALA A 16 -1.96 43.33 14.64
C ALA A 16 -1.94 42.16 15.65
N VAL A 17 -1.11 42.23 16.69
CA VAL A 17 -1.06 41.24 17.76
C VAL A 17 -2.37 41.20 18.56
N GLN A 18 -2.89 42.36 18.97
CA GLN A 18 -4.14 42.46 19.73
C GLN A 18 -5.33 41.92 18.95
N LEU A 19 -5.42 42.25 17.65
CA LEU A 19 -6.44 41.69 16.74
C LEU A 19 -6.38 40.15 16.69
N CYS A 20 -5.18 39.57 16.59
CA CYS A 20 -5.02 38.11 16.58
C CYS A 20 -5.38 37.47 17.93
N LEU A 21 -4.97 38.06 19.05
CA LEU A 21 -5.29 37.57 20.39
C LEU A 21 -6.80 37.55 20.66
N ASN A 22 -7.52 38.54 20.14
CA ASN A 22 -8.97 38.65 20.28
C ASN A 22 -9.76 37.80 19.27
N GLY A 23 -9.08 37.18 18.29
CA GLY A 23 -9.72 36.47 17.19
C GLY A 23 -10.37 37.38 16.12
N ASP A 24 -10.30 38.71 16.28
CA ASP A 24 -10.84 39.69 15.33
C ASP A 24 -9.80 40.08 14.27
N ILE A 25 -9.57 39.16 13.36
CA ILE A 25 -8.53 39.28 12.31
C ILE A 25 -9.01 40.02 11.05
N LEU A 26 -10.29 40.38 10.96
CA LEU A 26 -10.88 41.02 9.77
C LEU A 26 -10.21 42.36 9.44
N GLY A 27 -9.65 43.03 10.46
CA GLY A 27 -8.92 44.28 10.31
C GLY A 27 -7.51 44.16 9.70
N LEU A 28 -6.91 42.96 9.65
CA LEU A 28 -5.53 42.78 9.20
C LEU A 28 -5.27 43.22 7.74
N PRO A 29 -6.15 42.97 6.74
CA PRO A 29 -5.95 43.44 5.38
C PRO A 29 -5.96 44.96 5.26
N LEU A 30 -6.85 45.64 6.01
CA LEU A 30 -6.88 47.10 6.07
C LEU A 30 -5.57 47.62 6.66
N LEU A 31 -5.11 47.06 7.79
CA LEU A 31 -3.89 47.48 8.44
C LEU A 31 -2.66 47.31 7.54
N LYS A 32 -2.58 46.18 6.81
CA LYS A 32 -1.52 45.93 5.81
C LYS A 32 -1.55 46.95 4.67
N SER A 33 -2.73 47.26 4.12
CA SER A 33 -2.87 48.21 3.01
C SER A 33 -2.39 49.62 3.37
N GLN A 34 -2.54 50.01 4.63
CA GLN A 34 -2.14 51.33 5.12
C GLN A 34 -0.67 51.39 5.55
N PHE A 35 -0.14 50.28 6.08
CA PHE A 35 1.25 50.19 6.55
C PHE A 35 2.03 49.06 5.85
N PRO A 36 2.16 49.07 4.51
CA PRO A 36 2.74 47.96 3.75
C PRO A 36 4.25 47.76 4.01
N HIS A 37 4.96 48.83 4.36
CA HIS A 37 6.39 48.75 4.69
C HIS A 37 6.65 48.11 6.06
N THR A 38 5.72 48.29 6.99
CA THR A 38 5.81 47.79 8.36
C THR A 38 5.30 46.35 8.44
N LEU A 39 4.11 46.08 7.89
CA LEU A 39 3.41 44.80 7.94
C LEU A 39 3.54 44.03 6.62
N HIS A 40 4.76 43.57 6.33
CA HIS A 40 4.98 42.62 5.24
C HIS A 40 4.37 41.25 5.56
N LEU A 41 4.08 40.45 4.53
CA LEU A 41 3.37 39.17 4.65
C LEU A 41 4.00 38.21 5.66
N GLU A 42 5.32 38.10 5.63
CA GLU A 42 6.02 37.20 6.53
C GLU A 42 5.78 37.58 8.00
N LEU A 43 5.93 38.86 8.37
CA LEU A 43 5.67 39.32 9.73
C LEU A 43 4.21 39.07 10.14
N LEU A 44 3.24 39.37 9.27
CA LEU A 44 1.82 39.13 9.55
C LEU A 44 1.53 37.64 9.79
N PHE A 45 2.04 36.77 8.94
CA PHE A 45 1.86 35.33 9.13
C PHE A 45 2.53 34.83 10.42
N ARG A 46 3.68 35.40 10.82
CA ARG A 46 4.31 35.06 12.11
C ARG A 46 3.46 35.53 13.29
N ILE A 47 2.85 36.71 13.19
CA ILE A 47 1.94 37.24 14.21
C ILE A 47 0.72 36.33 14.33
N VAL A 48 0.04 36.03 13.22
CA VAL A 48 -1.13 35.13 13.19
C VAL A 48 -0.75 33.75 13.74
N LEU A 49 0.36 33.17 13.28
CA LEU A 49 0.84 31.87 13.73
C LEU A 49 1.13 31.83 15.23
N THR A 50 1.58 32.94 15.82
CA THR A 50 1.97 33.00 17.24
C THR A 50 0.80 33.31 18.15
N PHE A 51 -0.13 34.16 17.72
CA PHE A 51 -1.12 34.77 18.62
C PHE A 51 -2.58 34.43 18.32
N LEU A 52 -2.91 33.94 17.12
CA LEU A 52 -4.26 33.45 16.85
C LEU A 52 -4.45 32.08 17.52
N PRO A 53 -5.43 31.88 18.41
CA PRO A 53 -5.65 30.59 19.08
C PRO A 53 -5.85 29.44 18.09
N GLU A 54 -5.29 28.26 18.36
CA GLU A 54 -5.40 27.09 17.48
C GLU A 54 -6.82 26.52 17.37
N ILE A 55 -7.69 26.86 18.33
CA ILE A 55 -9.12 26.52 18.34
C ILE A 55 -9.96 27.37 17.37
N THR A 56 -9.42 28.47 16.84
CA THR A 56 -10.15 29.32 15.89
C THR A 56 -10.39 28.54 14.59
N GLU A 57 -11.65 28.48 14.16
CA GLU A 57 -12.06 27.78 12.94
C GLU A 57 -11.39 28.41 11.69
N PRO A 58 -10.75 27.60 10.82
CA PRO A 58 -10.14 28.07 9.58
C PRO A 58 -11.07 28.85 8.66
N GLU A 59 -12.36 28.51 8.61
CA GLU A 59 -13.35 29.25 7.82
C GLU A 59 -13.38 30.75 8.16
N GLN A 60 -13.12 31.11 9.41
CA GLN A 60 -13.13 32.50 9.89
C GLN A 60 -11.93 33.30 9.37
N TYR A 61 -10.82 32.63 9.01
CA TYR A 61 -9.54 33.31 8.72
C TYR A 61 -8.91 33.01 7.36
N THR A 62 -9.33 31.96 6.66
CA THR A 62 -8.83 31.61 5.33
C THR A 62 -9.14 32.69 4.29
N GLN A 63 -10.31 33.32 4.34
CA GLN A 63 -10.66 34.44 3.45
C GLN A 63 -9.79 35.68 3.74
N VAL A 64 -9.53 35.96 5.02
CA VAL A 64 -8.61 37.04 5.42
C VAL A 64 -7.20 36.79 4.88
N ILE A 65 -6.71 35.55 4.98
CA ILE A 65 -5.42 35.16 4.40
C ILE A 65 -5.42 35.36 2.87
N LYS A 66 -6.48 34.96 2.17
CA LYS A 66 -6.61 35.20 0.72
C LYS A 66 -6.53 36.70 0.38
N HIS A 67 -7.22 37.54 1.14
CA HIS A 67 -7.17 38.99 0.96
C HIS A 67 -5.77 39.55 1.21
N LEU A 68 -5.08 39.08 2.26
CA LEU A 68 -3.71 39.48 2.57
C LEU A 68 -2.74 39.13 1.44
N VAL A 69 -2.86 37.94 0.85
CA VAL A 69 -1.99 37.45 -0.22
C VAL A 69 -2.27 38.19 -1.53
N ASN A 70 -3.54 38.33 -1.90
CA ASN A 70 -3.95 38.96 -3.16
C ASN A 70 -3.80 40.49 -3.15
N GLY A 71 -3.64 41.11 -1.97
CA GLY A 71 -3.61 42.57 -1.82
C GLY A 71 -4.93 43.23 -2.21
N SER A 72 -6.03 42.47 -2.21
CA SER A 72 -7.37 42.98 -2.54
C SER A 72 -7.84 43.99 -1.48
N PRO A 73 -8.68 44.97 -1.87
CA PRO A 73 -9.23 45.93 -0.92
C PRO A 73 -10.00 45.20 0.19
N PRO A 74 -9.86 45.66 1.45
CA PRO A 74 -10.53 45.04 2.58
C PRO A 74 -12.05 45.10 2.39
N PRO A 75 -12.81 44.12 2.89
CA PRO A 75 -14.26 44.30 3.08
C PRO A 75 -14.50 45.55 3.95
N ASP A 76 -15.68 46.17 3.87
CA ASP A 76 -16.05 47.35 4.66
C ASP A 76 -15.89 47.09 6.16
N CYS A 77 -14.68 47.29 6.67
CA CYS A 77 -14.28 47.02 8.04
C CYS A 77 -14.06 48.35 8.73
N ASN A 78 -15.00 48.70 9.60
CA ASN A 78 -14.80 49.76 10.57
C ASN A 78 -13.88 49.23 11.67
N LEU A 79 -12.59 49.49 11.53
CA LEU A 79 -11.56 49.26 12.55
C LEU A 79 -11.72 50.32 13.66
N GLU A 80 -12.91 50.39 14.26
CA GLU A 80 -13.19 51.23 15.43
C GLU A 80 -12.85 50.49 16.74
N ALA A 81 -12.50 49.20 16.68
CA ALA A 81 -12.07 48.41 17.83
C ALA A 81 -10.65 48.81 18.30
N ASP A 82 -10.57 49.34 19.52
CA ASP A 82 -9.43 49.40 20.45
C ASP A 82 -8.10 50.02 20.00
N ILE A 83 -8.10 50.92 19.02
CA ILE A 83 -6.92 51.79 18.78
C ILE A 83 -6.60 52.65 20.01
N ALA A 84 -7.60 52.97 20.84
CA ALA A 84 -7.45 53.76 22.06
C ALA A 84 -6.43 53.14 23.04
N ALA A 85 -6.54 51.84 23.30
CA ALA A 85 -5.65 51.13 24.22
C ALA A 85 -4.18 51.17 23.77
N ILE A 86 -3.94 51.20 22.46
CA ILE A 86 -2.59 51.20 21.88
C ILE A 86 -2.04 52.62 21.74
N ARG A 87 -2.90 53.61 21.45
CA ARG A 87 -2.51 55.03 21.39
C ARG A 87 -2.03 55.59 22.72
N GLU A 88 -2.52 55.03 23.83
CA GLU A 88 -2.09 55.42 25.18
C GLU A 88 -0.67 54.92 25.53
N ILE A 89 -0.14 53.95 24.78
CA ILE A 89 1.20 53.42 24.98
C ILE A 89 2.22 54.43 24.43
N SER A 90 3.27 54.69 25.20
CA SER A 90 4.37 55.52 24.70
C SER A 90 5.18 54.76 23.64
N GLU A 91 5.67 55.43 22.60
CA GLU A 91 6.53 54.80 21.58
C GLU A 91 7.71 53.99 22.14
N PRO A 92 8.48 54.45 23.15
CA PRO A 92 9.57 53.64 23.70
C PRO A 92 9.06 52.36 24.39
N ASP A 93 7.88 52.38 24.99
CA ASP A 93 7.28 51.20 25.62
C ASP A 93 6.67 50.25 24.59
N ALA A 94 6.03 50.77 23.53
CA ALA A 94 5.59 49.98 22.39
C ALA A 94 6.78 49.26 21.74
N ARG A 95 7.91 49.96 21.56
CA ARG A 95 9.14 49.36 21.04
C ARG A 95 9.70 48.27 21.95
N LYS A 96 9.65 48.44 23.27
CA LYS A 96 10.05 47.39 24.22
C LYS A 96 9.14 46.18 24.09
N GLN A 97 7.83 46.38 24.06
CA GLN A 97 6.86 45.29 23.93
C GLN A 97 7.06 44.52 22.62
N VAL A 98 7.21 45.20 21.49
CA VAL A 98 7.49 44.56 20.18
C VAL A 98 8.77 43.73 20.22
N ARG A 99 9.84 44.23 20.88
CA ARG A 99 11.09 43.47 21.05
C ARG A 99 10.94 42.23 21.93
N HIS A 100 9.96 42.22 22.82
CA HIS A 100 9.64 41.07 23.67
C HIS A 100 8.69 40.07 23.00
N LEU A 101 8.11 40.39 21.83
CA LEU A 101 7.32 39.45 21.05
C LEU A 101 8.22 38.30 20.59
N LYS A 102 8.05 37.12 21.18
CA LYS A 102 8.72 35.89 20.76
C LYS A 102 7.99 35.26 19.59
N LEU A 103 7.96 35.97 18.46
CA LEU A 103 7.28 35.51 17.24
C LEU A 103 7.87 34.19 16.76
N LEU A 104 7.02 33.19 16.57
CA LEU A 104 7.41 31.92 15.98
C LEU A 104 7.99 32.14 14.58
N PRO A 105 8.99 31.35 14.17
CA PRO A 105 9.44 31.36 12.77
C PRO A 105 8.31 30.82 11.87
N LEU A 106 8.18 31.34 10.65
CA LEU A 106 7.22 30.76 9.69
C LEU A 106 7.57 29.32 9.37
N ARG A 107 8.84 29.08 9.09
CA ARG A 107 9.33 27.74 8.86
C ARG A 107 9.35 26.97 10.18
N ARG A 108 8.60 25.88 10.24
CA ARG A 108 8.73 24.92 11.35
C ARG A 108 10.12 24.28 11.31
N PRO A 109 10.83 24.18 12.44
CA PRO A 109 12.04 23.37 12.54
C PRO A 109 11.74 21.92 12.15
N HIS A 110 12.70 21.25 11.51
CA HIS A 110 12.65 19.80 11.17
C HIS A 110 11.68 19.36 10.06
N ILE A 111 10.82 20.22 9.51
CA ILE A 111 10.03 19.85 8.33
C ILE A 111 10.86 19.95 7.04
N ASN A 112 10.75 18.90 6.21
CA ASN A 112 11.35 18.78 4.88
C ASN A 112 10.63 19.59 3.78
N ILE A 113 10.22 20.82 4.06
CA ILE A 113 9.76 21.74 3.02
C ILE A 113 10.95 22.55 2.52
N ASP A 114 10.97 22.81 1.21
CA ASP A 114 11.97 23.66 0.59
C ASP A 114 11.94 25.07 1.22
N ALA A 115 13.12 25.57 1.59
CA ALA A 115 13.25 26.93 2.12
C ALA A 115 12.80 27.98 1.11
N SER A 116 12.76 27.63 -0.18
CA SER A 116 12.31 28.48 -1.28
C SER A 116 10.78 28.60 -1.39
N GLU A 117 10.00 27.82 -0.64
CA GLU A 117 8.53 27.92 -0.72
C GLU A 117 8.02 29.29 -0.25
N PRO A 118 6.94 29.81 -0.84
CA PRO A 118 6.36 31.09 -0.46
C PRO A 118 5.97 31.15 1.03
N PRO A 119 6.04 32.33 1.68
CA PRO A 119 5.67 32.51 3.09
C PRO A 119 4.29 31.96 3.47
N LEU A 120 3.33 32.03 2.53
CA LEU A 120 1.99 31.45 2.71
C LEU A 120 2.05 29.94 2.93
N ILE A 121 2.81 29.21 2.12
CA ILE A 121 2.88 27.74 2.18
C ILE A 121 3.56 27.30 3.48
N GLN A 122 4.64 27.99 3.86
CA GLN A 122 5.32 27.75 5.15
C GLN A 122 4.38 28.00 6.33
N PHE A 123 3.61 29.09 6.28
CA PHE A 123 2.60 29.41 7.28
C PHE A 123 1.52 28.33 7.39
N LEU A 124 0.92 27.92 6.25
CA LEU A 124 -0.18 26.96 6.24
C LEU A 124 0.24 25.62 6.85
N ILE A 125 1.41 25.11 6.45
CA ILE A 125 1.90 23.82 6.96
C ILE A 125 2.29 23.94 8.45
N HIS A 126 2.97 25.01 8.86
CA HIS A 126 3.29 25.19 10.27
C HIS A 126 2.02 25.34 11.12
N ARG A 127 1.02 26.08 10.64
CA ARG A 127 -0.26 26.25 11.32
C ARG A 127 -1.01 24.92 11.43
N ALA A 128 -1.03 24.10 10.39
CA ALA A 128 -1.61 22.76 10.42
C ALA A 128 -0.96 21.88 11.49
N HIS A 129 0.37 21.86 11.57
CA HIS A 129 1.09 21.14 12.63
C HIS A 129 0.73 21.66 14.02
N ARG A 130 0.55 22.97 14.21
CA ARG A 130 0.12 23.52 15.52
C ARG A 130 -1.30 23.08 15.86
N ILE A 131 -2.23 23.08 14.91
CA ILE A 131 -3.60 22.59 15.12
C ILE A 131 -3.57 21.12 15.57
N ASP A 132 -2.78 20.29 14.90
CA ASP A 132 -2.60 18.88 15.23
C ASP A 132 -2.02 18.69 16.64
N THR A 133 -0.90 19.34 16.95
CA THR A 133 -0.18 19.11 18.22
C THR A 133 -0.85 19.74 19.44
N GLU A 134 -1.50 20.89 19.28
CA GLU A 134 -2.03 21.67 20.42
C GLU A 134 -3.48 21.31 20.74
N VAL A 135 -4.28 20.96 19.72
CA VAL A 135 -5.74 20.74 19.89
C VAL A 135 -6.20 19.38 19.36
N GLY A 136 -5.46 18.75 18.43
CA GLY A 136 -5.84 17.48 17.83
C GLY A 136 -7.01 17.56 16.84
N LEU A 137 -7.45 18.77 16.47
CA LEU A 137 -8.57 19.00 15.54
C LEU A 137 -8.10 18.84 14.09
N GLN A 138 -7.69 17.65 13.69
CA GLN A 138 -7.12 17.39 12.36
C GLN A 138 -8.08 17.72 11.21
N LEU A 139 -9.40 17.69 11.42
CA LEU A 139 -10.36 18.07 10.38
C LEU A 139 -10.27 19.56 10.00
N TYR A 140 -9.91 20.44 10.94
CA TYR A 140 -9.64 21.87 10.65
C TYR A 140 -8.43 22.03 9.71
N ILE A 141 -7.57 21.03 9.59
CA ILE A 141 -6.40 21.13 8.72
C ILE A 141 -6.85 21.15 7.25
N LEU A 142 -7.86 20.37 6.87
CA LEU A 142 -8.40 20.41 5.49
C LEU A 142 -9.03 21.76 5.18
N GLU A 143 -9.88 22.28 6.07
CA GLU A 143 -10.50 23.60 5.92
C GLU A 143 -9.45 24.72 5.78
N LEU A 144 -8.31 24.57 6.45
CA LEU A 144 -7.18 25.51 6.36
C LEU A 144 -6.47 25.44 4.99
N VAL A 145 -6.20 24.24 4.48
CA VAL A 145 -5.32 24.07 3.30
C VAL A 145 -6.07 24.01 1.98
N ASP A 146 -7.25 23.41 1.92
CA ASP A 146 -8.08 23.23 0.72
C ASP A 146 -8.24 24.52 -0.10
N PRO A 147 -8.50 25.69 0.52
CA PRO A 147 -8.66 26.94 -0.23
C PRO A 147 -7.42 27.38 -1.03
N PHE A 148 -6.26 26.78 -0.77
CA PHE A 148 -4.96 27.14 -1.33
C PHE A 148 -4.28 26.00 -2.11
N ILE A 149 -4.81 24.77 -2.09
CA ILE A 149 -4.17 23.58 -2.69
C ILE A 149 -3.88 23.75 -4.19
N SER A 150 -4.77 24.39 -4.93
CA SER A 150 -4.58 24.62 -6.37
C SER A 150 -3.45 25.60 -6.71
N SER A 151 -2.99 26.38 -5.72
CA SER A 151 -1.94 27.39 -5.91
C SER A 151 -0.51 26.88 -5.71
N SER A 152 -0.33 25.69 -5.11
CA SER A 152 1.00 25.12 -4.85
C SER A 152 0.99 23.60 -4.92
N ASN A 153 1.81 23.05 -5.83
CA ASN A 153 2.05 21.61 -5.91
C ASN A 153 2.70 21.08 -4.62
N ALA A 154 3.53 21.87 -3.93
CA ALA A 154 4.15 21.45 -2.68
C ALA A 154 3.12 21.29 -1.56
N LEU A 155 2.17 22.22 -1.45
CA LEU A 155 1.06 22.09 -0.50
C LEU A 155 0.17 20.91 -0.86
N ARG A 156 -0.19 20.74 -2.14
CA ARG A 156 -0.99 19.60 -2.61
C ARG A 156 -0.33 18.26 -2.27
N ASP A 157 0.93 18.06 -2.66
CA ASP A 157 1.65 16.81 -2.41
C ASP A 157 1.76 16.51 -0.90
N TRP A 158 2.00 17.55 -0.10
CA TRP A 158 2.03 17.44 1.36
C TRP A 158 0.66 17.03 1.91
N THR A 159 -0.43 17.67 1.49
CA THR A 159 -1.79 17.29 1.91
C THR A 159 -2.10 15.84 1.53
N ILE A 160 -1.83 15.44 0.28
CA ILE A 160 -2.07 14.08 -0.22
C ILE A 160 -1.29 13.04 0.59
N SER A 161 -0.02 13.31 0.92
CA SER A 161 0.86 12.29 1.51
C SER A 161 0.91 12.26 3.02
N VAL A 162 0.46 13.33 3.68
CA VAL A 162 0.54 13.46 5.14
C VAL A 162 -0.86 13.59 5.73
N VAL A 163 -1.59 14.64 5.33
CA VAL A 163 -2.89 14.98 5.93
C VAL A 163 -3.94 13.94 5.58
N LEU A 164 -4.03 13.56 4.30
CA LEU A 164 -5.05 12.64 3.82
C LEU A 164 -4.93 11.23 4.48
N PRO A 165 -3.76 10.59 4.55
CA PRO A 165 -3.59 9.34 5.31
C PRO A 165 -3.92 9.48 6.78
N ALA A 166 -3.55 10.61 7.42
CA ALA A 166 -3.85 10.86 8.83
C ALA A 166 -5.36 10.87 9.08
N ILE A 167 -6.08 11.68 8.30
CA ILE A 167 -7.51 11.88 8.48
C ILE A 167 -8.27 10.59 8.15
N ARG A 168 -7.91 9.92 7.05
CA ARG A 168 -8.52 8.65 6.70
C ARG A 168 -8.31 7.60 7.78
N PHE A 169 -7.09 7.44 8.28
CA PHE A 169 -6.82 6.47 9.34
C PHE A 169 -7.61 6.80 10.61
N ASN A 170 -7.52 8.04 11.10
CA ASN A 170 -8.05 8.44 12.41
C ASN A 170 -9.57 8.63 12.45
N TYR A 171 -10.22 8.98 11.34
CA TYR A 171 -11.63 9.39 11.34
C TYR A 171 -12.50 8.57 10.39
N GLU A 172 -11.98 8.15 9.23
CA GLU A 172 -12.80 7.47 8.22
C GLU A 172 -12.72 5.94 8.31
N TYR A 173 -11.52 5.41 8.51
CA TYR A 173 -11.21 4.00 8.28
C TYR A 173 -11.12 3.23 9.59
N HIS A 174 -10.50 3.83 10.61
CA HIS A 174 -10.24 3.21 11.91
C HIS A 174 -10.51 4.17 13.08
N PRO A 175 -11.74 4.75 13.19
CA PRO A 175 -12.05 5.73 14.23
C PRO A 175 -11.99 5.19 15.67
N ASP A 176 -12.16 3.88 15.84
CA ASP A 176 -12.13 3.22 17.16
C ASP A 176 -10.71 2.82 17.60
N ASN A 177 -9.69 3.09 16.78
CA ASN A 177 -8.31 2.74 17.12
C ASN A 177 -7.75 3.68 18.20
N GLU A 178 -7.17 3.12 19.27
CA GLU A 178 -6.67 3.89 20.42
C GLU A 178 -5.44 4.78 20.10
N GLY A 179 -4.81 4.58 18.94
CA GLY A 179 -3.60 5.30 18.50
C GLY A 179 -3.83 6.22 17.31
N ALA A 180 -4.36 7.42 17.55
CA ALA A 180 -4.47 8.44 16.50
C ALA A 180 -3.07 8.85 15.97
N LEU A 181 -2.91 8.84 14.65
CA LEU A 181 -1.68 9.22 13.98
C LEU A 181 -1.57 10.74 13.84
N SER A 182 -0.55 11.34 14.47
CA SER A 182 -0.18 12.75 14.23
C SER A 182 0.44 12.96 12.85
N LEU A 183 0.35 14.19 12.33
CA LEU A 183 1.01 14.58 11.07
C LEU A 183 2.53 14.43 11.17
N GLU A 184 3.11 14.77 12.32
CA GLU A 184 4.55 14.65 12.55
C GLU A 184 5.02 13.19 12.49
N LEU A 185 4.25 12.27 13.05
CA LEU A 185 4.55 10.85 12.96
C LEU A 185 4.57 10.40 11.49
N ILE A 186 3.51 10.69 10.72
CA ILE A 186 3.36 10.25 9.33
C ILE A 186 4.48 10.81 8.43
N GLU A 187 4.87 12.08 8.62
CA GLU A 187 5.99 12.69 7.90
C GLU A 187 7.35 12.07 8.21
N SER A 188 7.51 11.55 9.44
CA SER A 188 8.78 10.99 9.91
C SER A 188 9.03 9.56 9.45
N LEU A 189 8.00 8.87 8.93
CA LEU A 189 8.09 7.46 8.59
C LEU A 189 9.04 7.22 7.41
N ASP A 190 9.85 6.18 7.52
CA ASP A 190 10.45 5.52 6.37
C ASP A 190 9.44 4.55 5.73
N SER A 191 9.74 4.05 4.53
CA SER A 191 8.81 3.22 3.76
C SER A 191 8.36 1.97 4.50
N ARG A 192 9.28 1.28 5.18
CA ARG A 192 8.94 0.08 5.95
C ARG A 192 8.09 0.40 7.17
N SER A 193 8.42 1.46 7.89
CA SER A 193 7.62 1.90 9.05
C SER A 193 6.23 2.36 8.63
N ALA A 194 6.10 3.07 7.51
CA ALA A 194 4.83 3.51 6.95
C ALA A 194 3.91 2.34 6.62
N VAL A 195 4.42 1.32 5.91
CA VAL A 195 3.64 0.12 5.59
C VAL A 195 3.15 -0.58 6.84
N ASN A 196 4.01 -0.73 7.86
CA ASN A 196 3.62 -1.42 9.09
C ASN A 196 2.63 -0.61 9.96
N ILE A 197 2.78 0.71 10.04
CA ILE A 197 1.92 1.57 10.88
C ILE A 197 0.57 1.81 10.20
N LEU A 198 0.56 2.19 8.92
CA LEU A 198 -0.68 2.49 8.20
C LEU A 198 -1.53 1.24 7.95
N LEU A 199 -0.92 0.05 7.89
CA LEU A 199 -1.64 -1.23 7.79
C LEU A 199 -1.74 -1.96 9.14
N SER A 200 -1.44 -1.30 10.27
CA SER A 200 -1.45 -1.94 11.59
C SER A 200 -2.84 -2.36 12.07
N ALA A 201 -3.88 -1.62 11.66
CA ALA A 201 -5.27 -1.86 12.01
C ALA A 201 -6.03 -2.68 10.95
N VAL A 202 -5.34 -3.20 9.94
CA VAL A 202 -5.98 -4.01 8.91
C VAL A 202 -6.50 -5.31 9.50
N GLU A 203 -7.79 -5.54 9.31
CA GLU A 203 -8.46 -6.80 9.64
C GLU A 203 -9.06 -7.46 8.39
N PRO A 204 -9.26 -8.79 8.38
CA PRO A 204 -10.01 -9.46 7.32
C PRO A 204 -11.44 -8.95 7.20
N HIS A 205 -12.03 -9.05 6.00
CA HIS A 205 -13.42 -8.65 5.73
C HIS A 205 -14.44 -9.35 6.63
N SER A 206 -14.15 -10.59 7.00
CA SER A 206 -14.98 -11.36 7.95
C SER A 206 -15.13 -10.68 9.33
N LYS A 207 -14.21 -9.79 9.69
CA LYS A 207 -14.25 -8.99 10.92
C LYS A 207 -14.69 -7.53 10.67
N GLY A 208 -15.05 -7.20 9.44
CA GLY A 208 -15.47 -5.85 9.04
C GLY A 208 -14.35 -4.94 8.54
N GLY A 209 -13.12 -5.46 8.36
CA GLY A 209 -12.01 -4.70 7.78
C GLY A 209 -12.06 -4.60 6.26
N ASP A 210 -11.28 -3.67 5.70
CA ASP A 210 -11.13 -3.48 4.24
C ASP A 210 -9.67 -3.18 3.88
N VAL A 211 -8.90 -4.25 3.63
CA VAL A 211 -7.48 -4.15 3.27
C VAL A 211 -7.26 -3.43 1.92
N GLY A 212 -8.17 -3.59 0.96
CA GLY A 212 -8.09 -2.92 -0.33
C GLY A 212 -8.22 -1.41 -0.19
N ARG A 213 -9.20 -0.95 0.59
CA ARG A 213 -9.38 0.47 0.92
C ARG A 213 -8.15 1.05 1.61
N ASP A 214 -7.56 0.34 2.56
CA ASP A 214 -6.39 0.83 3.30
C ASP A 214 -5.14 0.91 2.41
N LEU A 215 -4.90 -0.09 1.56
CA LEU A 215 -3.82 -0.06 0.57
C LEU A 215 -3.98 1.12 -0.43
N LYS A 216 -5.19 1.31 -0.97
CA LYS A 216 -5.49 2.38 -1.93
C LYS A 216 -5.46 3.75 -1.29
N GLY A 217 -6.02 3.87 -0.09
CA GLY A 217 -6.39 5.14 0.53
C GLY A 217 -5.42 5.66 1.58
N LEU A 218 -4.54 4.81 2.11
CA LEU A 218 -3.50 5.19 3.07
C LEU A 218 -2.10 5.03 2.48
N ILE A 219 -1.78 3.82 2.00
CA ILE A 219 -0.43 3.53 1.46
C ILE A 219 -0.18 4.26 0.15
N GLY A 220 -1.13 4.21 -0.79
CA GLY A 220 -1.03 4.92 -2.07
C GLY A 220 -0.68 6.41 -1.94
N PRO A 221 -1.48 7.21 -1.21
CA PRO A 221 -1.21 8.64 -1.03
C PRO A 221 0.10 8.92 -0.28
N TRP A 222 0.43 8.13 0.74
CA TRP A 222 1.71 8.28 1.45
C TRP A 222 2.90 8.01 0.51
N MET A 223 2.84 6.93 -0.28
CA MET A 223 3.90 6.56 -1.22
C MET A 223 4.10 7.62 -2.30
N TYR A 224 2.99 8.21 -2.78
CA TYR A 224 3.00 9.30 -3.76
C TYR A 224 3.89 10.48 -3.31
N GLY A 225 3.71 10.99 -2.09
CA GLY A 225 4.54 12.10 -1.59
C GLY A 225 5.94 11.69 -1.15
N HIS A 226 6.12 10.48 -0.61
CA HIS A 226 7.43 9.98 -0.20
C HIS A 226 8.41 9.91 -1.38
N VAL A 227 7.96 9.41 -2.54
CA VAL A 227 8.78 9.37 -3.78
C VAL A 227 9.11 10.78 -4.27
N LYS A 228 8.12 11.68 -4.33
CA LYS A 228 8.32 13.08 -4.77
C LYS A 228 9.27 13.85 -3.86
N SER A 229 9.11 13.75 -2.55
CA SER A 229 9.94 14.43 -1.56
C SER A 229 11.41 13.96 -1.64
N LYS A 230 11.63 12.64 -1.79
CA LYS A 230 12.99 12.12 -2.00
C LYS A 230 13.57 12.56 -3.35
N ARG A 231 12.82 12.54 -4.45
CA ARG A 231 13.28 13.02 -5.77
C ARG A 231 13.75 14.47 -5.72
N ARG A 232 12.96 15.38 -5.12
CA ARG A 232 13.35 16.80 -4.95
C ARG A 232 14.67 16.97 -4.19
N LYS A 233 14.91 16.13 -3.16
CA LYS A 233 16.18 16.14 -2.40
C LYS A 233 17.38 15.65 -3.23
N LEU A 234 17.16 14.73 -4.17
CA LEU A 234 18.20 14.25 -5.10
C LEU A 234 18.49 15.26 -6.21
N ASP A 235 17.49 15.93 -6.77
CA ASP A 235 17.74 16.98 -7.77
C ASP A 235 18.60 18.11 -7.18
N ASN A 236 18.38 18.43 -5.89
CA ASN A 236 19.21 19.39 -5.15
C ASN A 236 20.61 18.87 -4.77
N LYS A 237 20.83 17.55 -4.75
CA LYS A 237 22.10 16.92 -4.40
C LYS A 237 22.53 16.01 -5.52
N LYS A 238 23.42 16.45 -6.42
CA LYS A 238 24.03 15.64 -7.52
C LYS A 238 24.30 14.19 -7.12
N SER A 239 23.30 13.34 -7.23
CA SER A 239 23.30 11.98 -6.69
C SER A 239 22.89 11.04 -7.81
N THR A 240 23.41 9.84 -7.73
CA THR A 240 23.37 8.85 -8.81
C THR A 240 22.13 7.97 -8.79
N THR A 241 21.26 8.10 -7.78
CA THR A 241 20.03 7.29 -7.64
C THR A 241 18.89 7.97 -8.39
N SER A 242 18.17 7.22 -9.22
CA SER A 242 17.05 7.77 -9.98
C SER A 242 15.76 7.81 -9.14
N GLY A 243 14.78 8.63 -9.55
CA GLY A 243 13.46 8.64 -8.92
C GLY A 243 12.72 7.30 -9.03
N ALA A 244 12.98 6.55 -10.10
CA ALA A 244 12.41 5.21 -10.32
C ALA A 244 12.91 4.20 -9.27
N ASP A 245 14.21 4.22 -8.94
CA ASP A 245 14.78 3.34 -7.92
C ASP A 245 14.14 3.56 -6.54
N LEU A 246 13.77 4.79 -6.22
CA LEU A 246 13.13 5.14 -4.95
C LEU A 246 11.68 4.65 -4.87
N ALA A 247 10.93 4.74 -5.96
CA ALA A 247 9.58 4.21 -6.05
C ALA A 247 9.61 2.68 -5.90
N GLU A 248 10.54 2.00 -6.58
CA GLU A 248 10.73 0.56 -6.47
C GLU A 248 11.02 0.13 -5.04
N VAL A 249 11.94 0.80 -4.34
CA VAL A 249 12.24 0.48 -2.93
C VAL A 249 11.02 0.65 -2.04
N GLY A 250 10.25 1.73 -2.21
CA GLY A 250 9.06 1.97 -1.39
C GLY A 250 7.96 0.92 -1.61
N TRP A 251 7.65 0.60 -2.86
CA TRP A 251 6.66 -0.43 -3.20
C TRP A 251 7.13 -1.85 -2.87
N GLN A 252 8.45 -2.07 -2.80
CA GLN A 252 9.01 -3.35 -2.36
C GLN A 252 8.66 -3.65 -0.90
N ASP A 253 8.61 -2.65 0.00
CA ASP A 253 8.17 -2.86 1.38
C ASP A 253 6.70 -3.31 1.45
N VAL A 254 5.85 -2.87 0.51
CA VAL A 254 4.46 -3.34 0.37
C VAL A 254 4.44 -4.80 -0.10
N ASN A 255 5.25 -5.15 -1.11
CA ASN A 255 5.38 -6.54 -1.59
C ASN A 255 5.87 -7.48 -0.47
N GLU A 256 6.82 -7.02 0.36
CA GLU A 256 7.29 -7.75 1.55
C GLU A 256 6.18 -7.92 2.58
N TRP A 257 5.35 -6.88 2.80
CA TRP A 257 4.19 -6.97 3.68
C TRP A 257 3.16 -7.99 3.19
N ILE A 258 2.88 -8.05 1.88
CA ILE A 258 1.96 -9.06 1.30
C ILE A 258 2.52 -10.47 1.53
N LEU A 259 3.81 -10.70 1.24
CA LEU A 259 4.44 -12.00 1.45
C LEU A 259 4.44 -12.40 2.94
N SER A 260 4.82 -11.49 3.82
CA SER A 260 4.77 -11.66 5.28
C SER A 260 3.36 -12.02 5.76
N THR A 261 2.37 -11.30 5.25
CA THR A 261 0.96 -11.53 5.56
C THR A 261 0.51 -12.90 5.05
N SER A 262 0.94 -13.34 3.87
CA SER A 262 0.59 -14.67 3.34
C SER A 262 1.07 -15.84 4.21
N ILE A 263 2.19 -15.65 4.94
CA ILE A 263 2.72 -16.64 5.90
C ILE A 263 1.91 -16.63 7.20
N ARG A 264 1.47 -15.46 7.66
CA ARG A 264 0.76 -15.28 8.94
C ARG A 264 -0.73 -15.55 8.84
N ASP A 265 -1.37 -14.99 7.81
CA ASP A 265 -2.79 -15.03 7.52
C ASP A 265 -3.00 -15.00 6.00
N PHE A 266 -3.08 -16.20 5.40
CA PHE A 266 -3.24 -16.33 3.96
C PHE A 266 -4.57 -15.77 3.46
N HIS A 267 -5.63 -15.79 4.27
CA HIS A 267 -6.93 -15.21 3.88
C HIS A 267 -6.83 -13.70 3.69
N LEU A 268 -6.14 -13.01 4.59
CA LEU A 268 -5.90 -11.57 4.45
C LEU A 268 -5.04 -11.25 3.22
N ALA A 269 -4.04 -12.08 2.90
CA ALA A 269 -3.23 -11.90 1.70
C ALA A 269 -4.05 -12.11 0.40
N ILE A 270 -4.99 -13.05 0.39
CA ILE A 270 -5.92 -13.24 -0.72
C ILE A 270 -6.77 -11.97 -0.92
N GLU A 271 -7.37 -11.45 0.15
CA GLU A 271 -8.19 -10.23 0.11
C GLU A 271 -7.38 -9.03 -0.40
N ALA A 272 -6.13 -8.88 0.06
CA ALA A 272 -5.23 -7.81 -0.38
C ALA A 272 -5.02 -7.82 -1.91
N VAL A 273 -4.71 -8.99 -2.49
CA VAL A 273 -4.44 -9.12 -3.94
C VAL A 273 -5.73 -9.03 -4.77
N GLU A 274 -6.87 -9.47 -4.24
CA GLU A 274 -8.15 -9.39 -4.93
C GLU A 274 -8.67 -7.96 -5.04
N GLN A 275 -8.51 -7.18 -3.97
CA GLN A 275 -9.16 -5.87 -3.87
C GLN A 275 -8.27 -4.72 -4.35
N TRP A 276 -6.95 -4.95 -4.38
CA TRP A 276 -5.99 -3.97 -4.85
C TRP A 276 -5.33 -4.40 -6.16
N SER A 277 -5.32 -3.50 -7.15
CA SER A 277 -4.73 -3.75 -8.47
C SER A 277 -3.27 -3.29 -8.57
N GLY A 278 -2.64 -3.02 -7.43
CA GLY A 278 -1.22 -2.70 -7.34
C GLY A 278 -0.92 -1.20 -7.37
N PRO A 279 0.35 -0.80 -7.59
CA PRO A 279 0.84 0.57 -7.44
C PRO A 279 0.12 1.68 -8.24
N GLY A 280 -0.59 1.32 -9.31
CA GLY A 280 -1.41 2.27 -10.09
C GLY A 280 -2.84 2.46 -9.57
N ASP A 281 -3.32 1.57 -8.71
CA ASP A 281 -4.66 1.62 -8.09
C ASP A 281 -4.54 2.36 -6.75
N ILE A 282 -4.44 3.68 -6.82
CA ILE A 282 -4.33 4.57 -5.66
C ILE A 282 -5.52 5.52 -5.60
N ASN A 283 -5.99 5.82 -4.39
CA ASN A 283 -7.08 6.76 -4.17
C ASN A 283 -6.52 8.05 -3.56
N LEU A 284 -6.31 9.08 -4.40
CA LEU A 284 -5.83 10.39 -3.97
C LEU A 284 -6.95 11.33 -3.50
N GLY A 285 -8.19 10.85 -3.41
CA GLY A 285 -9.36 11.67 -3.07
C GLY A 285 -9.69 12.69 -4.16
N ASP A 286 -10.23 13.84 -3.75
CA ASP A 286 -10.63 14.93 -4.67
C ASP A 286 -9.44 15.70 -5.27
N TYR A 287 -8.21 15.26 -4.96
CA TYR A 287 -6.97 15.86 -5.46
C TYR A 287 -6.44 15.20 -6.74
N ASP A 288 -7.17 14.22 -7.28
CA ASP A 288 -6.82 13.50 -8.51
C ASP A 288 -6.91 14.40 -9.76
N GLY A 289 -5.96 14.28 -10.69
CA GLY A 289 -5.98 14.97 -11.99
C GLY A 289 -5.33 16.35 -12.10
N ALA A 290 -4.69 16.88 -11.05
CA ALA A 290 -3.99 18.18 -11.12
C ALA A 290 -2.52 18.05 -11.55
N GLN A 291 -2.26 18.03 -12.87
CA GLN A 291 -0.92 18.17 -13.49
C GLN A 291 0.21 17.38 -12.79
N ASP A 292 0.19 16.04 -12.91
CA ASP A 292 1.32 15.22 -12.49
C ASP A 292 2.18 14.81 -13.68
N GLU A 293 3.50 14.83 -13.47
CA GLU A 293 4.43 14.01 -14.25
C GLU A 293 4.06 12.55 -13.97
N GLU A 294 3.32 11.93 -14.87
CA GLU A 294 3.09 10.49 -14.85
C GLU A 294 4.44 9.77 -14.73
N LEU A 295 4.48 8.71 -13.91
CA LEU A 295 5.63 7.82 -13.91
C LEU A 295 5.88 7.34 -15.35
N SER A 296 7.14 7.19 -15.73
CA SER A 296 7.46 6.58 -17.03
C SER A 296 6.75 5.22 -17.13
N GLU A 297 6.14 4.94 -18.28
CA GLU A 297 5.45 3.66 -18.53
C GLU A 297 6.33 2.45 -18.17
N ASP A 298 7.65 2.56 -18.38
CA ASP A 298 8.60 1.49 -18.05
C ASP A 298 8.70 1.24 -16.54
N THR A 299 8.63 2.30 -15.74
CA THR A 299 8.64 2.20 -14.27
C THR A 299 7.33 1.59 -13.78
N GLU A 300 6.20 2.01 -14.33
CA GLU A 300 4.90 1.44 -13.98
C GLU A 300 4.81 -0.05 -14.32
N LYS A 301 5.21 -0.45 -15.54
CA LYS A 301 5.30 -1.87 -15.94
C LYS A 301 6.21 -2.68 -15.02
N ARG A 302 7.34 -2.10 -14.59
CA ARG A 302 8.27 -2.75 -13.68
C ARG A 302 7.68 -2.92 -12.27
N LEU A 303 7.07 -1.88 -11.72
CA LEU A 303 6.37 -1.94 -10.44
C LEU A 303 5.23 -2.98 -10.46
N MET A 304 4.48 -3.03 -11.56
CA MET A 304 3.42 -4.02 -11.74
C MET A 304 3.97 -5.45 -11.83
N SER A 305 5.13 -5.64 -12.47
CA SER A 305 5.81 -6.93 -12.50
C SER A 305 6.27 -7.38 -11.10
N LEU A 306 6.78 -6.46 -10.27
CA LEU A 306 7.17 -6.77 -8.90
C LEU A 306 5.96 -7.08 -8.00
N TYR A 307 4.83 -6.40 -8.23
CA TYR A 307 3.57 -6.70 -7.53
C TYR A 307 3.02 -8.08 -7.93
N ALA A 308 2.99 -8.40 -9.23
CA ALA A 308 2.64 -9.72 -9.74
C ALA A 308 3.55 -10.82 -9.18
N GLN A 309 4.85 -10.53 -9.04
CA GLN A 309 5.81 -11.41 -8.36
C GLN A 309 5.43 -11.65 -6.90
N ALA A 310 5.00 -10.63 -6.16
CA ALA A 310 4.53 -10.78 -4.79
C ALA A 310 3.28 -11.69 -4.68
N GLY A 311 2.39 -11.62 -5.66
CA GLY A 311 1.25 -12.55 -5.80
C GLY A 311 1.71 -14.01 -5.94
N LEU A 312 2.63 -14.29 -6.87
CA LEU A 312 3.19 -15.64 -7.04
C LEU A 312 3.96 -16.10 -5.79
N ALA A 313 4.76 -15.22 -5.20
CA ALA A 313 5.49 -15.50 -3.96
C ALA A 313 4.54 -15.89 -2.81
N SER A 314 3.39 -15.21 -2.70
CA SER A 314 2.37 -15.52 -1.70
C SER A 314 1.82 -16.94 -1.87
N ILE A 315 1.57 -17.38 -3.10
CA ILE A 315 1.14 -18.76 -3.38
C ILE A 315 2.19 -19.77 -2.90
N TYR A 316 3.47 -19.52 -3.17
CA TYR A 316 4.56 -20.41 -2.73
C TYR A 316 4.82 -20.36 -1.21
N ALA A 317 4.38 -19.30 -0.52
CA ALA A 317 4.48 -19.18 0.92
C ALA A 317 3.38 -19.95 1.68
N LEU A 318 2.34 -20.42 1.00
CA LEU A 318 1.28 -21.24 1.60
C LEU A 318 1.85 -22.55 2.19
N SER A 319 1.93 -22.64 3.51
CA SER A 319 2.43 -23.82 4.23
C SER A 319 1.35 -24.87 4.45
N ASP A 320 0.16 -24.43 4.86
CA ASP A 320 -0.87 -25.30 5.43
C ASP A 320 -2.04 -25.51 4.48
N GLY A 321 -2.65 -26.69 4.62
CA GLY A 321 -3.86 -27.08 3.91
C GLY A 321 -5.07 -26.68 4.72
N GLY A 322 -6.11 -26.20 4.05
CA GLY A 322 -7.29 -25.68 4.74
C GLY A 322 -8.42 -25.41 3.77
N PHE A 323 -9.63 -25.31 4.33
CA PHE A 323 -10.82 -25.06 3.55
C PHE A 323 -10.69 -23.74 2.76
N GLY A 324 -10.83 -23.80 1.44
CA GLY A 324 -10.81 -22.63 0.58
C GLY A 324 -9.44 -22.06 0.23
N LEU A 325 -8.33 -22.53 0.83
CA LEU A 325 -6.99 -21.97 0.57
C LEU A 325 -6.51 -22.19 -0.87
N ILE A 326 -6.76 -23.38 -1.44
CA ILE A 326 -6.45 -23.65 -2.87
C ILE A 326 -7.25 -22.75 -3.79
N SER A 327 -8.54 -22.55 -3.49
CA SER A 327 -9.39 -21.63 -4.25
C SER A 327 -8.90 -20.19 -4.15
N GLY A 328 -8.42 -19.77 -2.96
CA GLY A 328 -7.81 -18.46 -2.79
C GLY A 328 -6.51 -18.30 -3.58
N ALA A 329 -5.62 -19.29 -3.54
CA ALA A 329 -4.40 -19.31 -4.35
C ALA A 329 -4.72 -19.26 -5.86
N ALA A 330 -5.80 -19.93 -6.30
CA ALA A 330 -6.29 -19.85 -7.67
C ALA A 330 -6.74 -18.44 -8.05
N ARG A 331 -7.43 -17.73 -7.16
CA ARG A 331 -7.87 -16.34 -7.38
C ARG A 331 -6.69 -15.37 -7.42
N ILE A 332 -5.69 -15.54 -6.54
CA ILE A 332 -4.42 -14.79 -6.63
C ILE A 332 -3.76 -15.03 -8.01
N LEU A 333 -3.67 -16.28 -8.45
CA LEU A 333 -3.06 -16.61 -9.75
C LEU A 333 -3.83 -15.99 -10.92
N SER A 334 -5.17 -15.95 -10.87
CA SER A 334 -5.99 -15.27 -11.86
C SER A 334 -5.68 -13.77 -11.92
N ARG A 335 -5.57 -13.09 -10.77
CA ARG A 335 -5.19 -11.67 -10.74
C ARG A 335 -3.80 -11.42 -11.32
N VAL A 336 -2.82 -12.27 -10.99
CA VAL A 336 -1.47 -12.19 -11.57
C VAL A 336 -1.49 -12.38 -13.09
N ALA A 337 -2.30 -13.32 -13.60
CA ALA A 337 -2.48 -13.54 -15.03
C ALA A 337 -3.07 -12.30 -15.72
N ASP A 338 -4.08 -11.66 -15.10
CA ASP A 338 -4.68 -10.43 -15.62
C ASP A 338 -3.66 -9.28 -15.70
N PHE A 339 -2.86 -9.09 -14.64
CA PHE A 339 -1.83 -8.04 -14.55
C PHE A 339 -0.73 -8.16 -15.60
N THR A 340 -0.44 -9.39 -16.03
CA THR A 340 0.69 -9.69 -16.92
C THR A 340 0.26 -9.90 -18.38
N GLY A 341 -1.04 -9.78 -18.67
CA GLY A 341 -1.59 -10.06 -20.00
C GLY A 341 -1.40 -11.52 -20.40
N PHE A 342 -1.59 -12.44 -19.46
CA PHE A 342 -1.43 -13.87 -19.73
C PHE A 342 -2.61 -14.39 -20.57
N ASP A 343 -2.34 -14.68 -21.83
CA ASP A 343 -3.37 -15.05 -22.82
C ASP A 343 -3.88 -16.50 -22.69
N ASP A 344 -3.16 -17.37 -21.98
CA ASP A 344 -3.50 -18.80 -21.88
C ASP A 344 -4.54 -19.07 -20.79
N ARG A 345 -5.25 -20.20 -20.91
CA ARG A 345 -6.28 -20.58 -19.95
C ARG A 345 -5.68 -21.15 -18.67
N LEU A 346 -6.05 -20.59 -17.53
CA LEU A 346 -5.81 -21.20 -16.23
C LEU A 346 -6.74 -22.41 -16.03
N HIS A 347 -6.19 -23.51 -15.54
CA HIS A 347 -6.90 -24.79 -15.41
C HIS A 347 -7.25 -25.16 -13.97
N ILE A 348 -6.72 -24.41 -12.99
CA ILE A 348 -6.98 -24.63 -11.56
C ILE A 348 -8.47 -24.64 -11.19
N ASN A 349 -9.29 -23.83 -11.86
CA ASN A 349 -10.73 -23.76 -11.59
C ASN A 349 -11.56 -24.75 -12.41
N ASN A 350 -10.96 -25.44 -13.39
CA ASN A 350 -11.68 -26.35 -14.28
C ASN A 350 -11.85 -27.73 -13.62
N ALA A 351 -13.06 -28.24 -13.53
CA ALA A 351 -13.31 -29.59 -13.00
C ALA A 351 -12.65 -30.69 -13.86
N GLY A 352 -12.51 -30.44 -15.17
CA GLY A 352 -11.84 -31.34 -16.11
C GLY A 352 -10.32 -31.23 -16.07
N LEU A 353 -9.65 -32.35 -16.33
CA LEU A 353 -8.20 -32.43 -16.48
C LEU A 353 -7.83 -32.21 -17.95
N HIS A 354 -7.25 -31.05 -18.24
CA HIS A 354 -6.78 -30.70 -19.58
C HIS A 354 -5.25 -30.86 -19.68
N PRO A 355 -4.73 -31.32 -20.82
CA PRO A 355 -3.28 -31.32 -21.07
C PRO A 355 -2.67 -29.92 -20.93
N LEU A 356 -1.56 -29.84 -20.20
CA LEU A 356 -0.73 -28.64 -20.12
C LEU A 356 0.51 -28.86 -20.97
N SER A 357 0.74 -28.00 -21.97
CA SER A 357 1.98 -27.98 -22.74
C SER A 357 2.92 -26.97 -22.10
N LEU A 358 3.76 -27.42 -21.18
CA LEU A 358 4.79 -26.58 -20.59
C LEU A 358 6.13 -26.86 -21.29
N HIS A 359 6.76 -25.81 -21.81
CA HIS A 359 8.18 -25.87 -22.14
C HIS A 359 8.92 -25.09 -21.06
N ILE A 360 9.78 -25.77 -20.29
CA ILE A 360 10.29 -25.22 -19.02
C ILE A 360 11.83 -25.12 -18.96
N PRO A 361 12.53 -24.55 -19.97
CA PRO A 361 13.99 -24.51 -19.93
C PRO A 361 14.52 -23.58 -18.84
N GLU A 362 13.74 -22.57 -18.43
CA GLU A 362 14.14 -21.60 -17.42
C GLU A 362 14.02 -22.17 -15.99
N LEU A 363 13.05 -23.07 -15.72
CA LEU A 363 12.93 -23.69 -14.40
C LEU A 363 13.92 -24.85 -14.17
N GLU A 364 14.59 -25.35 -15.22
CA GLU A 364 15.71 -26.29 -15.06
C GLU A 364 16.88 -25.67 -14.27
N ARG A 365 16.96 -24.34 -14.23
CA ARG A 365 17.97 -23.59 -13.45
C ARG A 365 17.57 -23.37 -12.00
N VAL A 366 16.37 -23.82 -11.59
CA VAL A 366 15.91 -23.68 -10.20
C VAL A 366 16.81 -24.50 -9.28
N SER A 367 17.13 -23.90 -8.15
CA SER A 367 17.87 -24.51 -7.05
C SER A 367 17.04 -24.41 -5.76
N ARG A 368 17.39 -25.20 -4.73
CA ARG A 368 16.71 -25.14 -3.42
C ARG A 368 16.66 -23.74 -2.81
N GLN A 369 17.64 -22.89 -3.13
CA GLN A 369 17.69 -21.51 -2.62
C GLN A 369 16.52 -20.66 -3.11
N HIS A 370 16.06 -20.88 -4.35
CA HIS A 370 14.95 -20.13 -4.94
C HIS A 370 13.60 -20.43 -4.27
N LEU A 371 13.51 -21.52 -3.52
CA LEU A 371 12.31 -21.88 -2.75
C LEU A 371 12.32 -21.28 -1.34
N LEU A 372 13.42 -20.67 -0.88
CA LEU A 372 13.50 -20.04 0.44
C LEU A 372 12.66 -18.76 0.47
N HIS A 373 11.97 -18.49 1.57
CA HIS A 373 11.04 -17.35 1.70
C HIS A 373 11.70 -16.01 1.36
N ASN A 374 12.92 -15.78 1.84
CA ASN A 374 13.68 -14.55 1.58
C ASN A 374 14.14 -14.39 0.12
N MET A 375 14.00 -15.43 -0.72
CA MET A 375 14.37 -15.40 -2.13
C MET A 375 13.15 -15.29 -3.05
N LEU A 376 11.93 -15.41 -2.55
CA LEU A 376 10.71 -15.42 -3.39
C LEU A 376 10.44 -14.08 -4.07
N LEU A 377 10.82 -12.95 -3.46
CA LEU A 377 10.68 -11.62 -4.05
C LEU A 377 11.92 -11.16 -4.84
N ASN A 378 12.94 -12.01 -4.99
CA ASN A 378 14.12 -11.65 -5.77
C ASN A 378 13.76 -11.63 -7.28
N PRO A 379 13.99 -10.53 -8.02
CA PRO A 379 13.64 -10.45 -9.45
C PRO A 379 14.28 -11.53 -10.32
N SER A 380 15.38 -12.14 -9.88
CA SER A 380 16.05 -13.24 -10.57
C SER A 380 15.42 -14.62 -10.30
N ASN A 381 14.36 -14.70 -9.48
CA ASN A 381 13.75 -15.97 -9.12
C ASN A 381 12.82 -16.47 -10.24
N PRO A 382 13.16 -17.58 -10.91
CA PRO A 382 12.40 -18.04 -12.08
C PRO A 382 11.04 -18.64 -11.72
N LEU A 383 10.77 -18.94 -10.44
CA LEU A 383 9.47 -19.46 -9.98
C LEU A 383 8.43 -18.38 -9.79
N THR A 384 8.86 -17.18 -9.39
CA THR A 384 7.97 -16.12 -8.92
C THR A 384 8.06 -14.86 -9.75
N TYR A 385 9.14 -14.64 -10.51
CA TYR A 385 9.16 -13.57 -11.49
C TYR A 385 8.07 -13.83 -12.55
N PRO A 386 7.18 -12.88 -12.86
CA PRO A 386 5.98 -13.14 -13.64
C PRO A 386 6.29 -13.28 -15.13
N THR A 387 6.48 -14.52 -15.57
CA THR A 387 6.60 -14.89 -16.98
C THR A 387 5.47 -15.84 -17.34
N LYS A 388 5.24 -16.03 -18.65
CA LYS A 388 4.29 -17.05 -19.10
C LYS A 388 4.64 -18.43 -18.54
N GLN A 389 5.93 -18.77 -18.39
CA GLN A 389 6.34 -20.07 -17.83
C GLN A 389 6.05 -20.16 -16.33
N SER A 390 6.36 -19.14 -15.53
CA SER A 390 6.17 -19.19 -14.07
C SER A 390 4.69 -19.24 -13.69
N ILE A 391 3.83 -18.50 -14.39
CA ILE A 391 2.37 -18.53 -14.22
C ILE A 391 1.82 -19.92 -14.60
N SER A 392 2.21 -20.44 -15.77
CA SER A 392 1.73 -21.75 -16.24
C SER A 392 2.22 -22.91 -15.35
N PHE A 393 3.46 -22.83 -14.85
CA PHE A 393 3.99 -23.78 -13.89
C PHE A 393 3.24 -23.71 -12.57
N THR A 394 2.97 -22.52 -12.04
CA THR A 394 2.19 -22.34 -10.82
C THR A 394 0.77 -22.88 -10.99
N ASN A 395 0.13 -22.67 -12.14
CA ASN A 395 -1.15 -23.28 -12.49
C ASN A 395 -1.08 -24.82 -12.44
N ALA A 396 -0.04 -25.43 -13.03
CA ALA A 396 0.15 -26.89 -13.01
C ALA A 396 0.38 -27.43 -11.59
N ILE A 397 1.15 -26.72 -10.77
CA ILE A 397 1.38 -27.05 -9.36
C ILE A 397 0.06 -26.99 -8.57
N LEU A 398 -0.73 -25.92 -8.71
CA LEU A 398 -2.00 -25.80 -8.03
C LEU A 398 -3.00 -26.87 -8.48
N VAL A 399 -3.07 -27.20 -9.77
CA VAL A 399 -3.94 -28.29 -10.26
C VAL A 399 -3.49 -29.62 -9.66
N SER A 400 -2.17 -29.86 -9.58
CA SER A 400 -1.61 -31.06 -8.97
C SER A 400 -2.01 -31.18 -7.50
N ILE A 401 -1.89 -30.09 -6.75
CA ILE A 401 -2.26 -30.02 -5.33
C ILE A 401 -3.76 -30.24 -5.15
N ARG A 402 -4.61 -29.63 -5.98
CA ARG A 402 -6.05 -29.86 -5.95
C ARG A 402 -6.40 -31.34 -6.15
N ILE A 403 -5.72 -32.02 -7.07
CA ILE A 403 -5.92 -33.47 -7.28
C ILE A 403 -5.49 -34.26 -6.05
N LEU A 404 -4.33 -33.96 -5.46
CA LEU A 404 -3.87 -34.62 -4.25
C LEU A 404 -4.84 -34.41 -3.07
N ASP A 405 -5.34 -33.18 -2.92
CA ASP A 405 -6.27 -32.77 -1.87
C ASP A 405 -7.63 -33.49 -2.01
N GLN A 406 -8.14 -33.64 -3.24
CA GLN A 406 -9.33 -34.46 -3.54
C GLN A 406 -9.19 -35.92 -3.05
N TYR A 407 -7.96 -36.42 -2.95
CA TYR A 407 -7.65 -37.77 -2.49
C TYR A 407 -7.12 -37.80 -1.05
N GLY A 408 -7.33 -36.73 -0.28
CA GLY A 408 -7.00 -36.66 1.14
C GLY A 408 -5.51 -36.49 1.44
N ARG A 409 -4.72 -36.01 0.47
CA ARG A 409 -3.30 -35.68 0.65
C ARG A 409 -3.05 -34.22 0.32
N TRP A 410 -2.84 -33.41 1.33
CA TRP A 410 -2.36 -32.05 1.15
C TRP A 410 -0.85 -32.01 0.89
N MET A 411 -0.42 -31.05 0.07
CA MET A 411 0.97 -30.66 -0.12
C MET A 411 1.04 -29.17 -0.42
N SER A 412 2.00 -28.47 0.18
CA SER A 412 2.21 -27.05 -0.12
C SER A 412 2.70 -26.83 -1.56
N PRO A 413 2.38 -25.68 -2.20
CA PRO A 413 2.91 -25.28 -3.51
C PRO A 413 4.44 -25.37 -3.58
N ARG A 414 5.12 -24.97 -2.50
CA ARG A 414 6.57 -25.10 -2.36
C ARG A 414 7.04 -26.56 -2.39
N ALA A 415 6.41 -27.45 -1.62
CA ALA A 415 6.81 -28.86 -1.58
C ALA A 415 6.53 -29.57 -2.92
N ALA A 416 5.43 -29.23 -3.58
CA ALA A 416 5.11 -29.75 -4.91
C ALA A 416 6.13 -29.29 -5.96
N ALA A 417 6.51 -28.01 -5.95
CA ALA A 417 7.54 -27.48 -6.85
C ALA A 417 8.92 -28.10 -6.56
N GLU A 418 9.29 -28.25 -5.28
CA GLU A 418 10.53 -28.92 -4.89
C GLU A 418 10.57 -30.37 -5.39
N MET A 419 9.48 -31.11 -5.23
CA MET A 419 9.38 -32.49 -5.68
C MET A 419 9.46 -32.64 -7.19
N MET A 420 8.83 -31.73 -7.93
CA MET A 420 8.82 -31.76 -9.40
C MET A 420 10.22 -31.44 -9.95
N LEU A 421 10.84 -30.36 -9.47
CA LEU A 421 12.08 -29.82 -10.03
C LEU A 421 13.32 -30.52 -9.48
N LEU A 422 13.36 -30.78 -8.17
CA LEU A 422 14.55 -31.22 -7.43
C LEU A 422 14.41 -32.63 -6.84
N GLY A 423 13.19 -33.18 -6.82
CA GLY A 423 12.89 -34.49 -6.25
C GLY A 423 13.50 -35.63 -7.05
N GLN A 424 13.90 -36.69 -6.35
CA GLN A 424 14.38 -37.94 -6.96
C GLN A 424 13.23 -38.91 -7.18
N ALA A 425 13.43 -39.90 -8.05
CA ALA A 425 12.42 -40.90 -8.38
C ALA A 425 11.89 -41.64 -7.13
N ASP A 426 12.77 -41.93 -6.17
CA ASP A 426 12.37 -42.61 -4.91
C ASP A 426 11.47 -41.74 -4.03
N ALA A 427 11.73 -40.43 -3.95
CA ALA A 427 10.92 -39.50 -3.19
C ALA A 427 9.52 -39.34 -3.80
N GLN A 428 9.44 -39.18 -5.14
CA GLN A 428 8.17 -39.14 -5.86
C GLN A 428 7.37 -40.44 -5.68
N PHE A 429 8.06 -41.59 -5.75
CA PHE A 429 7.43 -42.90 -5.59
C PHE A 429 6.94 -43.15 -4.16
N PHE A 430 7.65 -42.68 -3.15
CA PHE A 430 7.22 -42.73 -1.76
C PHE A 430 5.93 -41.95 -1.53
N GLU A 431 5.83 -40.74 -2.09
CA GLU A 431 4.61 -39.91 -1.98
C GLU A 431 3.43 -40.50 -2.78
N LEU A 432 3.69 -41.09 -3.96
CA LEU A 432 2.67 -41.87 -4.68
C LEU A 432 2.12 -43.02 -3.83
N ARG A 433 3.00 -43.78 -3.14
CA ARG A 433 2.57 -44.90 -2.29
C ARG A 433 1.72 -44.43 -1.12
N LYS A 434 2.10 -43.33 -0.47
CA LYS A 434 1.31 -42.69 0.57
C LYS A 434 -0.08 -42.28 0.10
N LEU A 435 -0.18 -41.72 -1.11
CA LEU A 435 -1.45 -41.36 -1.74
C LEU A 435 -2.32 -42.60 -1.98
N ILE A 436 -1.75 -43.64 -2.59
CA ILE A 436 -2.43 -44.93 -2.83
C ILE A 436 -2.89 -45.58 -1.52
N GLU A 437 -2.07 -45.53 -0.48
CA GLU A 437 -2.43 -46.02 0.84
C GLU A 437 -3.63 -45.26 1.40
N THR A 438 -3.67 -43.94 1.23
CA THR A 438 -4.80 -43.09 1.67
C THR A 438 -6.07 -43.49 0.94
N LEU A 439 -6.00 -43.61 -0.39
CA LEU A 439 -7.12 -44.07 -1.24
C LEU A 439 -7.65 -45.45 -0.82
N ASN A 440 -6.75 -46.38 -0.46
CA ASN A 440 -7.12 -47.73 -0.02
C ASN A 440 -7.74 -47.78 1.40
N HIS A 441 -7.55 -46.73 2.19
CA HIS A 441 -8.10 -46.58 3.54
C HIS A 441 -9.25 -45.56 3.62
N GLN A 442 -9.61 -44.92 2.50
CA GLN A 442 -10.79 -44.04 2.44
C GLN A 442 -12.08 -44.84 2.65
N HIS A 443 -12.99 -44.27 3.43
CA HIS A 443 -14.31 -44.85 3.71
C HIS A 443 -15.41 -43.82 3.39
N PRO A 444 -16.24 -44.04 2.36
CA PRO A 444 -16.23 -45.18 1.44
C PRO A 444 -15.04 -45.17 0.46
N PRO A 445 -14.64 -46.34 -0.07
CA PRO A 445 -13.56 -46.41 -1.06
C PRO A 445 -13.94 -45.69 -2.37
N PRO A 446 -12.96 -45.29 -3.19
CA PRO A 446 -13.21 -44.61 -4.47
C PRO A 446 -14.12 -45.45 -5.36
N ARG A 447 -15.27 -44.88 -5.75
CA ARG A 447 -16.25 -45.58 -6.60
C ARG A 447 -15.81 -45.64 -8.07
N ASP A 448 -15.05 -44.65 -8.53
CA ASP A 448 -14.59 -44.52 -9.92
C ASP A 448 -13.07 -44.55 -10.04
N TRP A 449 -12.52 -45.76 -10.15
CA TRP A 449 -11.09 -45.97 -10.39
C TRP A 449 -10.61 -45.49 -11.77
N ALA A 450 -11.51 -45.28 -12.74
CA ALA A 450 -11.13 -44.72 -14.03
C ALA A 450 -10.76 -43.23 -13.86
N GLN A 451 -11.53 -42.49 -13.07
CA GLN A 451 -11.22 -41.10 -12.71
C GLN A 451 -9.93 -41.00 -11.87
N VAL A 452 -9.73 -41.91 -10.90
CA VAL A 452 -8.49 -41.96 -10.11
C VAL A 452 -7.29 -42.22 -11.01
N ARG A 453 -7.38 -43.21 -11.91
CA ARG A 453 -6.31 -43.50 -12.87
C ARG A 453 -6.02 -42.30 -13.78
N ALA A 454 -7.04 -41.66 -14.33
CA ALA A 454 -6.88 -40.47 -15.19
C ALA A 454 -6.15 -39.34 -14.44
N SER A 455 -6.50 -39.13 -13.17
CA SER A 455 -5.89 -38.09 -12.34
C SER A 455 -4.43 -38.40 -11.99
N LEU A 456 -4.10 -39.65 -11.65
CA LEU A 456 -2.73 -40.07 -11.37
C LEU A 456 -1.84 -40.05 -12.61
N LEU A 457 -2.38 -40.40 -13.78
CA LEU A 457 -1.68 -40.25 -15.06
C LEU A 457 -1.49 -38.78 -15.41
N TRP A 458 -2.48 -37.93 -15.13
CA TRP A 458 -2.33 -36.50 -15.27
C TRP A 458 -1.23 -35.95 -14.33
N LEU A 459 -1.13 -36.42 -13.08
CA LEU A 459 -0.03 -36.03 -12.19
C LEU A 459 1.35 -36.52 -12.68
N HIS A 460 1.41 -37.52 -13.55
CA HIS A 460 2.67 -38.03 -14.11
C HIS A 460 3.19 -37.19 -15.28
N SER A 461 2.30 -36.75 -16.17
CA SER A 461 2.68 -36.05 -17.42
C SER A 461 1.99 -34.71 -17.65
N TRP A 462 1.23 -34.21 -16.68
CA TRP A 462 0.33 -33.05 -16.78
C TRP A 462 -0.61 -33.11 -18.00
N GLY A 463 -0.99 -34.34 -18.38
CA GLY A 463 -1.85 -34.62 -19.53
C GLY A 463 -1.15 -34.52 -20.89
N GLY A 464 0.16 -34.27 -20.92
CA GLY A 464 0.96 -34.32 -22.13
C GLY A 464 0.96 -35.72 -22.78
N SER A 465 1.01 -35.74 -24.11
CA SER A 465 1.21 -36.96 -24.90
C SER A 465 2.57 -37.57 -24.55
N THR A 466 2.63 -38.91 -24.47
CA THR A 466 3.88 -39.68 -24.33
C THR A 466 4.86 -39.50 -25.51
N GLN A 467 4.58 -38.58 -26.43
CA GLN A 467 5.42 -38.18 -27.55
C GLN A 467 6.46 -37.10 -27.20
N LEU A 468 6.31 -36.38 -26.08
CA LEU A 468 7.44 -35.61 -25.52
C LEU A 468 8.50 -36.62 -25.02
N GLU A 469 9.78 -36.40 -25.37
CA GLU A 469 10.87 -37.33 -24.99
C GLU A 469 10.99 -37.51 -23.47
N VAL A 470 10.51 -36.55 -22.67
CA VAL A 470 10.49 -36.60 -21.21
C VAL A 470 9.13 -36.11 -20.68
N PRO A 471 8.39 -36.91 -19.89
CA PRO A 471 7.15 -36.46 -19.25
C PRO A 471 7.42 -35.33 -18.26
N GLN A 472 6.48 -34.41 -18.11
CA GLN A 472 6.56 -33.29 -17.17
C GLN A 472 5.32 -33.30 -16.27
N GLY A 473 5.50 -33.63 -15.01
CA GLY A 473 4.43 -33.80 -14.04
C GLY A 473 4.99 -33.89 -12.62
N LEU A 474 4.17 -34.00 -11.59
CA LEU A 474 4.66 -34.16 -10.21
C LEU A 474 5.41 -35.50 -10.02
N PHE A 475 4.95 -36.55 -10.69
CA PHE A 475 5.47 -37.92 -10.55
C PHE A 475 6.28 -38.41 -11.77
N TRP A 476 6.75 -37.48 -12.60
CA TRP A 476 7.31 -37.77 -13.92
C TRP A 476 8.54 -38.69 -13.93
N ARG A 477 9.33 -38.71 -12.85
CA ARG A 477 10.53 -39.56 -12.76
C ARG A 477 10.20 -41.02 -12.47
N ILE A 478 8.95 -41.32 -12.12
CA ILE A 478 8.49 -42.70 -11.95
C ILE A 478 8.25 -43.30 -13.34
N PRO A 479 8.85 -44.46 -13.68
CA PRO A 479 8.54 -45.13 -14.94
C PRO A 479 7.04 -45.41 -15.06
N LEU A 480 6.45 -45.08 -16.22
CA LEU A 480 4.99 -45.19 -16.43
C LEU A 480 4.44 -46.58 -16.11
N LEU A 481 5.14 -47.64 -16.52
CA LEU A 481 4.76 -49.03 -16.21
C LEU A 481 4.71 -49.30 -14.70
N LYS A 482 5.61 -48.68 -13.93
CA LYS A 482 5.65 -48.83 -12.47
C LYS A 482 4.47 -48.10 -11.82
N LEU A 483 4.13 -46.91 -12.30
CA LEU A 483 2.95 -46.15 -11.86
C LEU A 483 1.66 -46.94 -12.13
N GLU A 484 1.44 -47.38 -13.37
CA GLU A 484 0.27 -48.17 -13.77
C GLU A 484 0.12 -49.46 -12.96
N ARG A 485 1.24 -50.13 -12.67
CA ARG A 485 1.23 -51.33 -11.82
C ARG A 485 0.73 -51.03 -10.40
N GLU A 486 1.20 -49.96 -9.77
CA GLU A 486 0.75 -49.59 -8.43
C GLU A 486 -0.73 -49.18 -8.41
N ILE A 487 -1.20 -48.45 -9.44
CA ILE A 487 -2.63 -48.13 -9.61
C ILE A 487 -3.47 -49.41 -9.73
N PHE A 488 -3.02 -50.36 -10.55
CA PHE A 488 -3.71 -51.64 -10.74
C PHE A 488 -3.78 -52.46 -9.44
N ILE A 489 -2.67 -52.52 -8.70
CA ILE A 489 -2.63 -53.18 -7.38
C ILE A 489 -3.63 -52.52 -6.42
N ALA A 490 -3.66 -51.20 -6.34
CA ALA A 490 -4.59 -50.45 -5.49
C ALA A 490 -6.07 -50.71 -5.86
N MET A 491 -6.38 -50.75 -7.15
CA MET A 491 -7.73 -51.07 -7.63
C MET A 491 -8.17 -52.48 -7.20
N LEU A 492 -7.27 -53.47 -7.28
CA LEU A 492 -7.56 -54.83 -6.86
C LEU A 492 -7.76 -54.95 -5.35
N THR A 493 -6.91 -54.29 -4.54
CA THR A 493 -7.03 -54.33 -3.08
C THR A 493 -8.30 -53.64 -2.59
N ALA A 494 -8.70 -52.52 -3.21
CA ALA A 494 -9.96 -51.85 -2.90
C ALA A 494 -11.19 -52.70 -3.26
N ARG A 495 -11.16 -53.40 -4.40
CA ARG A 495 -12.24 -54.34 -4.79
C ARG A 495 -12.30 -55.56 -3.88
N GLY A 496 -11.15 -56.13 -3.49
CA GLY A 496 -11.08 -57.27 -2.56
C GLY A 496 -11.65 -56.96 -1.18
N LYS A 497 -11.57 -55.70 -0.71
CA LYS A 497 -12.23 -55.25 0.53
C LYS A 497 -13.76 -55.13 0.38
N CYS A 498 -14.27 -54.80 -0.80
CA CYS A 498 -15.71 -54.80 -1.08
C CYS A 498 -16.30 -56.21 -1.25
N SER A 499 -15.49 -57.21 -1.60
CA SER A 499 -15.93 -58.61 -1.78
C SER A 499 -16.03 -59.44 -0.49
N LEU A 500 -15.76 -58.86 0.69
CA LEU A 500 -15.88 -59.57 1.98
C LEU A 500 -17.29 -59.50 2.62
N GLN A 501 -18.26 -58.96 1.89
CA GLN A 501 -19.68 -59.21 2.15
C GLN A 501 -20.30 -59.81 0.90
N ILE A 502 -20.23 -61.13 0.75
CA ILE A 502 -21.28 -61.99 0.18
C ILE A 502 -20.82 -63.47 0.21
N ILE A 503 -21.49 -64.19 1.13
CA ILE A 503 -21.96 -65.58 1.07
C ILE A 503 -20.91 -66.70 1.28
N VAL A 504 -20.98 -67.23 2.51
CA VAL A 504 -20.69 -68.63 2.85
C VAL A 504 -21.55 -69.54 1.97
N ILE A 505 -20.85 -70.38 1.19
CA ILE A 505 -21.24 -71.65 0.52
C ILE A 505 -22.52 -71.63 -0.31
#